data_AF-A0A937TQ69-F1
#
_entry.id   AF-A0A937TQ69-F1
#
_cell.length_a   1.000
_cell.length_b   1.000
_cell.length_c   1.000
_cell.angle_alpha   90.00
_cell.angle_beta   90.00
_cell.angle_gamma   90.00
#
_symmetry.space_group_name_H-M   'P 1'
#
loop_
_entity.id
_entity.type
_entity.pdbx_description
1 polymer ?
#
loop_
_entity_poly.entity_id
_entity_poly.type
_entity_poly.pdbx_seq_one_letter_code
_entity_poly.pdbx_strand_id
1 'polypeptide(L)'
;MSDARVIDITVTLGVEAPLWPGDTAYGRQMRETMAGGGVSDVSRLTMSAHAGTHIDSPAHFIAGAKKLDAYGAERFVLPAVVAAVDDADSVRAEHLAGVRIAPGEALLVRTRNSGQGLCRRPEFSERFVALTDDAARWCVDRRLGMVGIDYLSIDPYGDCFDA
;
A
#
# COMPACT_ATOMS: atom_id res chain seq x y z
N MET A 1 28.61 14.58 -6.84
CA MET A 1 27.20 14.16 -6.70
C MET A 1 27.23 12.94 -5.81
N SER A 2 26.58 12.96 -4.64
CA SER A 2 26.46 11.74 -3.82
C SER A 2 25.61 10.74 -4.60
N ASP A 3 26.04 9.49 -4.70
CA ASP A 3 25.21 8.44 -5.30
C ASP A 3 23.89 8.33 -4.53
N ALA A 4 22.78 8.51 -5.25
CA ALA A 4 21.46 8.35 -4.67
C ALA A 4 21.24 6.86 -4.34
N ARG A 5 20.88 6.57 -3.10
CA ARG A 5 20.56 5.20 -2.65
C ARG A 5 19.10 4.89 -2.98
N VAL A 6 18.88 3.79 -3.68
CA VAL A 6 17.53 3.20 -3.86
C VAL A 6 17.22 2.32 -2.64
N ILE A 7 16.04 2.50 -2.07
CA ILE A 7 15.53 1.70 -0.95
C ILE A 7 14.27 1.00 -1.42
N ASP A 8 14.28 -0.33 -1.38
CA ASP A 8 13.08 -1.12 -1.60
C ASP A 8 12.18 -1.05 -0.36
N ILE A 9 10.95 -0.57 -0.56
CA ILE A 9 9.91 -0.48 0.47
C ILE A 9 8.74 -1.42 0.18
N THR A 10 8.90 -2.34 -0.79
CA THR A 10 7.87 -3.30 -1.15
C THR A 10 7.87 -4.51 -0.23
N VAL A 11 6.69 -5.10 -0.05
CA VAL A 11 6.48 -6.35 0.67
C VAL A 11 6.65 -7.50 -0.31
N THR A 12 7.46 -8.50 0.06
CA THR A 12 7.59 -9.74 -0.72
C THR A 12 6.23 -10.41 -0.88
N LEU A 13 5.79 -10.58 -2.13
CA LEU A 13 4.58 -11.33 -2.44
C LEU A 13 4.78 -12.82 -2.14
N GLY A 14 3.86 -13.42 -1.40
CA GLY A 14 3.91 -14.82 -1.05
C GLY A 14 2.98 -15.18 0.10
N VAL A 15 3.08 -16.43 0.57
CA VAL A 15 2.30 -16.93 1.72
C VAL A 15 2.66 -16.26 3.06
N GLU A 16 3.78 -15.54 3.10
CA GLU A 16 4.27 -14.82 4.28
C GLU A 16 3.66 -13.41 4.41
N ALA A 17 2.98 -12.90 3.38
CA ALA A 17 2.31 -11.61 3.43
C ALA A 17 0.87 -11.80 3.95
N PRO A 18 0.35 -10.86 4.75
CA PRO A 18 -1.04 -10.94 5.20
C PRO A 18 -1.99 -10.81 4.01
N LEU A 19 -3.11 -11.49 4.11
CA LEU A 19 -4.21 -11.43 3.15
C LEU A 19 -5.40 -10.76 3.80
N TRP A 20 -6.09 -9.88 3.07
CA TRP A 20 -7.36 -9.34 3.53
C TRP A 20 -8.37 -10.48 3.76
N PRO A 21 -9.09 -10.54 4.89
CA PRO A 21 -10.00 -11.65 5.17
C PRO A 21 -11.02 -11.88 4.05
N GLY A 22 -11.02 -13.10 3.50
CA GLY A 22 -11.93 -13.51 2.42
C GLY A 22 -11.46 -13.19 0.99
N ASP A 23 -10.31 -12.55 0.81
CA ASP A 23 -9.78 -12.19 -0.51
C ASP A 23 -9.01 -13.35 -1.19
N THR A 24 -8.58 -13.14 -2.42
CA THR A 24 -7.86 -14.12 -3.25
C THR A 24 -6.43 -14.30 -2.77
N ALA A 25 -6.17 -15.46 -2.17
CA ALA A 25 -4.83 -15.86 -1.74
C ALA A 25 -3.81 -15.89 -2.89
N TYR A 26 -2.56 -15.53 -2.58
CA TYR A 26 -1.45 -15.69 -3.51
C TYR A 26 -1.23 -17.18 -3.84
N GLY A 27 -1.15 -17.48 -5.13
CA GLY A 27 -0.84 -18.80 -5.64
C GLY A 27 0.12 -18.73 -6.81
N ARG A 28 1.19 -19.53 -6.74
CA ARG A 28 2.11 -19.78 -7.85
C ARG A 28 2.04 -21.25 -8.24
N GLN A 29 1.61 -21.53 -9.45
CA GLN A 29 1.54 -22.88 -10.00
C GLN A 29 2.54 -23.03 -11.15
N MET A 30 3.52 -23.92 -11.01
CA MET A 30 4.39 -24.30 -12.11
C MET A 30 3.58 -25.03 -13.18
N ARG A 31 3.74 -24.61 -14.44
CA ARG A 31 3.16 -25.21 -15.65
C ARG A 31 4.17 -26.06 -16.40
N GLU A 32 5.42 -25.61 -16.42
CA GLU A 32 6.56 -26.30 -16.97
C GLU A 32 7.75 -26.08 -16.04
N THR A 33 8.62 -27.08 -15.91
CA THR A 33 9.87 -26.92 -15.18
C THR A 33 11.03 -27.52 -15.97
N MET A 34 12.19 -26.86 -15.92
CA MET A 34 13.43 -27.39 -16.50
C MET A 34 13.85 -28.69 -15.81
N ALA A 35 13.62 -28.80 -14.50
CA ALA A 35 13.83 -30.04 -13.75
C ALA A 35 12.95 -31.20 -14.25
N GLY A 36 11.78 -30.89 -14.85
CA GLY A 36 10.89 -31.85 -15.50
C GLY A 36 11.20 -32.10 -16.97
N GLY A 37 12.34 -31.62 -17.49
CA GLY A 37 12.73 -31.76 -18.89
C GLY A 37 12.21 -30.65 -19.82
N GLY A 38 11.60 -29.61 -19.26
CA GLY A 38 11.22 -28.40 -20.00
C GLY A 38 12.43 -27.58 -20.43
N VAL A 39 12.22 -26.66 -21.39
CA VAL A 39 13.26 -25.72 -21.82
C VAL A 39 13.28 -24.44 -20.99
N SER A 40 12.22 -24.21 -20.20
CA SER A 40 12.12 -23.09 -19.26
C SER A 40 11.20 -23.40 -18.09
N ASP A 41 11.30 -22.61 -17.02
CA ASP A 41 10.35 -22.63 -15.91
C ASP A 41 9.21 -21.66 -16.20
N VAL A 42 8.00 -22.19 -16.40
CA VAL A 42 6.80 -21.40 -16.69
C VAL A 42 5.84 -21.53 -15.53
N SER A 43 5.31 -20.41 -15.01
CA SER A 43 4.37 -20.43 -13.89
C SER A 43 3.17 -19.51 -14.11
N ARG A 44 2.01 -19.92 -13.56
CA ARG A 44 0.81 -19.10 -13.41
C ARG A 44 0.81 -18.47 -12.03
N LEU A 45 0.55 -17.17 -11.96
CA LEU A 45 0.24 -16.45 -10.73
C LEU A 45 -1.27 -16.25 -10.60
N THR A 46 -1.77 -16.33 -9.37
CA THR A 46 -3.14 -15.96 -8.97
C THR A 46 -3.01 -15.13 -7.69
N MET A 47 -3.59 -13.94 -7.66
CA MET A 47 -3.49 -13.04 -6.51
C MET A 47 -4.57 -11.96 -6.60
N SER A 48 -4.90 -11.37 -5.45
CA SER A 48 -5.62 -10.10 -5.39
C SER A 48 -4.80 -8.95 -5.99
N ALA A 49 -5.48 -7.96 -6.57
CA ALA A 49 -4.86 -6.71 -6.98
C ALA A 49 -4.41 -5.86 -5.77
N HIS A 50 -4.94 -6.16 -4.59
CA HIS A 50 -4.65 -5.49 -3.31
C HIS A 50 -3.67 -6.30 -2.44
N ALA A 51 -3.00 -7.31 -3.02
CA ALA A 51 -2.02 -8.12 -2.30
C ALA A 51 -0.67 -7.39 -2.19
N GLY A 52 -0.11 -7.37 -0.97
CA GLY A 52 1.19 -6.75 -0.70
C GLY A 52 1.19 -5.23 -0.88
N THR A 53 2.33 -4.68 -1.30
CA THR A 53 2.44 -3.25 -1.62
C THR A 53 1.75 -2.96 -2.95
N HIS A 54 0.67 -2.19 -2.92
CA HIS A 54 -0.18 -1.91 -4.08
C HIS A 54 -0.65 -0.45 -4.12
N ILE A 55 -1.38 -0.09 -5.16
CA ILE A 55 -1.97 1.24 -5.36
C ILE A 55 -3.43 1.06 -5.75
N ASP A 56 -4.31 1.79 -5.09
CA ASP A 56 -5.71 1.86 -5.47
C ASP A 56 -5.97 2.99 -6.47
N SER A 57 -6.93 2.74 -7.36
CA SER A 57 -7.54 3.76 -8.20
C SER A 57 -8.94 4.09 -7.69
N PRO A 58 -9.51 5.28 -8.02
CA PRO A 58 -10.87 5.63 -7.62
C PRO A 58 -11.92 4.56 -7.96
N ALA A 59 -11.72 3.82 -9.06
CA ALA A 59 -12.60 2.73 -9.47
C ALA A 59 -12.73 1.58 -8.44
N HIS A 60 -11.84 1.51 -7.44
CA HIS A 60 -11.93 0.52 -6.36
C HIS A 60 -13.19 0.72 -5.51
N PHE A 61 -13.55 1.97 -5.20
CA PHE A 61 -14.69 2.31 -4.36
C PHE A 61 -15.80 3.08 -5.11
N ILE A 62 -15.49 3.68 -6.27
CA ILE A 62 -16.42 4.57 -6.98
C ILE A 62 -16.76 3.96 -8.35
N ALA A 63 -18.01 3.51 -8.49
CA ALA A 63 -18.50 2.92 -9.73
C ALA A 63 -18.35 3.90 -10.91
N GLY A 64 -17.76 3.41 -12.01
CA GLY A 64 -17.52 4.20 -13.22
C GLY A 64 -16.37 5.21 -13.12
N ALA A 65 -15.68 5.30 -11.98
CA ALA A 65 -14.52 6.17 -11.84
C ALA A 65 -13.30 5.61 -12.59
N LYS A 66 -12.26 6.44 -12.65
CA LYS A 66 -11.06 6.18 -13.43
C LYS A 66 -10.26 4.98 -12.87
N LYS A 67 -9.89 4.05 -13.76
CA LYS A 67 -9.04 2.88 -13.47
C LYS A 67 -7.56 3.21 -13.65
N LEU A 68 -6.66 2.37 -13.11
CA LEU A 68 -5.20 2.57 -13.14
C LEU A 68 -4.64 2.76 -14.56
N ASP A 69 -5.11 1.98 -15.52
CA ASP A 69 -4.66 1.99 -16.93
C ASP A 69 -4.96 3.31 -17.66
N ALA A 70 -5.82 4.16 -17.10
CA ALA A 70 -6.13 5.47 -17.65
C ALA A 70 -5.20 6.59 -17.14
N TYR A 71 -4.29 6.31 -16.19
CA TYR A 71 -3.28 7.27 -15.71
C TYR A 71 -1.94 7.07 -16.44
N GLY A 72 -1.26 8.17 -16.77
CA GLY A 72 0.12 8.10 -17.23
C GLY A 72 1.07 7.70 -16.10
N ALA A 73 2.16 7.01 -16.42
CA ALA A 73 3.10 6.47 -15.45
C ALA A 73 3.77 7.56 -14.58
N GLU A 74 3.94 8.76 -15.13
CA GLU A 74 4.47 9.93 -14.45
C GLU A 74 3.64 10.34 -13.22
N ARG A 75 2.35 9.96 -13.17
CA ARG A 75 1.48 10.21 -12.01
C ARG A 75 1.97 9.51 -10.74
N PHE A 76 2.74 8.44 -10.88
CA PHE A 76 3.19 7.59 -9.77
C PHE A 76 4.68 7.79 -9.43
N VAL A 77 5.36 8.72 -10.11
CA VAL A 77 6.76 9.07 -9.85
C VAL A 77 6.80 10.49 -9.30
N LEU A 78 6.73 10.59 -7.97
CA LEU A 78 6.58 11.87 -7.26
C LEU A 78 7.72 12.06 -6.25
N PRO A 79 8.15 13.30 -5.98
CA PRO A 79 8.87 13.61 -4.76
C PRO A 79 8.00 13.18 -3.57
N ALA A 80 8.62 12.55 -2.58
CA ALA A 80 7.91 11.99 -1.44
C ALA A 80 8.50 12.48 -0.11
N VAL A 81 7.63 12.74 0.85
CA VAL A 81 7.98 13.00 2.25
C VAL A 81 7.54 11.80 3.07
N VAL A 82 8.43 11.28 3.90
CA VAL A 82 8.11 10.21 4.86
C VAL A 82 7.83 10.84 6.22
N ALA A 83 6.61 10.67 6.74
CA ALA A 83 6.24 11.07 8.09
C ALA A 83 6.20 9.83 9.00
N ALA A 84 6.81 9.92 10.17
CA ALA A 84 6.78 8.84 11.18
C ALA A 84 5.72 9.16 12.25
N VAL A 85 4.78 8.23 12.44
CA VAL A 85 3.70 8.28 13.43
C VAL A 85 3.68 6.93 14.15
N ASP A 86 4.75 6.65 14.89
CA ASP A 86 4.99 5.33 15.47
C ASP A 86 4.17 5.10 16.77
N ASP A 87 3.88 6.15 17.54
CA ASP A 87 3.27 6.07 18.88
C ASP A 87 1.77 6.46 18.91
N ALA A 88 1.00 6.10 17.87
CA ALA A 88 -0.43 6.40 17.80
C ALA A 88 -1.27 5.22 17.30
N ASP A 89 -2.52 5.14 17.76
CA ASP A 89 -3.52 4.16 17.29
C ASP A 89 -4.15 4.51 15.94
N SER A 90 -4.06 5.77 15.53
CA SER A 90 -4.52 6.26 14.24
C SER A 90 -3.72 7.49 13.83
N VAL A 91 -3.55 7.70 12.53
CA VAL A 91 -2.92 8.91 11.98
C VAL A 91 -3.98 10.01 11.93
N ARG A 92 -3.83 11.02 12.79
CA ARG A 92 -4.69 12.21 12.90
C ARG A 92 -4.03 13.42 12.26
N ALA A 93 -4.80 14.47 11.94
CA ALA A 93 -4.27 15.69 11.34
C ALA A 93 -3.19 16.36 12.21
N GLU A 94 -3.31 16.28 13.53
CA GLU A 94 -2.33 16.83 14.48
C GLU A 94 -0.95 16.17 14.37
N HIS A 95 -0.89 14.86 14.06
CA HIS A 95 0.38 14.16 13.82
C HIS A 95 1.08 14.65 12.54
N LEU A 96 0.31 15.22 11.60
CA LEU A 96 0.80 15.72 10.33
C LEU A 96 1.08 17.23 10.33
N ALA A 97 0.67 17.96 11.37
CA ALA A 97 0.70 19.43 11.39
C ALA A 97 2.10 20.03 11.14
N GLY A 98 3.17 19.35 11.57
CA GLY A 98 4.55 19.77 11.37
C GLY A 98 5.20 19.33 10.05
N VAL A 99 4.51 18.52 9.24
CA VAL A 99 5.06 17.97 8.00
C VAL A 99 5.15 19.06 6.94
N ARG A 100 6.35 19.27 6.40
CA ARG A 100 6.61 20.17 5.28
C ARG A 100 6.51 19.39 3.98
N ILE A 101 5.46 19.63 3.22
CA ILE A 101 5.17 18.95 1.96
C ILE A 101 4.55 19.95 0.98
N ALA A 102 4.99 19.92 -0.27
CA ALA A 102 4.47 20.79 -1.32
C ALA A 102 3.25 20.17 -2.01
N PRO A 103 2.33 20.99 -2.57
CA PRO A 103 1.25 20.48 -3.41
C PRO A 103 1.76 19.58 -4.54
N GLY A 104 1.12 18.43 -4.76
CA GLY A 104 1.49 17.44 -5.77
C GLY A 104 2.53 16.40 -5.32
N GLU A 105 3.18 16.57 -4.17
CA GLU A 105 4.09 15.56 -3.61
C GLU A 105 3.33 14.39 -2.97
N ALA A 106 4.03 13.28 -2.77
CA ALA A 106 3.51 12.11 -2.07
C ALA A 106 3.83 12.18 -0.57
N LEU A 107 2.86 11.83 0.28
CA LEU A 107 3.09 11.58 1.69
C LEU A 107 3.11 10.07 1.92
N LEU A 108 4.20 9.55 2.49
CA LEU A 108 4.27 8.18 2.98
C LEU A 108 4.26 8.20 4.51
N VAL A 109 3.27 7.57 5.13
CA VAL A 109 3.16 7.52 6.57
C VAL A 109 3.68 6.18 7.07
N ARG A 110 4.80 6.22 7.79
CA ARG A 110 5.30 5.08 8.55
C ARG A 110 4.63 5.09 9.91
N THR A 111 4.14 3.94 10.34
CA THR A 111 3.52 3.74 11.64
C THR A 111 4.17 2.56 12.37
N ARG A 112 3.64 2.22 13.55
CA ARG A 112 4.00 0.96 14.22
C ARG A 112 3.66 -0.29 13.41
N ASN A 113 2.83 -0.22 12.36
CA ASN A 113 2.53 -1.38 11.52
C ASN A 113 3.83 -1.99 10.95
N SER A 114 4.71 -1.14 10.42
CA SER A 114 6.05 -1.53 9.97
C SER A 114 6.90 -2.09 11.11
N GLY A 115 6.92 -1.42 12.26
CA GLY A 115 7.72 -1.81 13.43
C GLY A 115 7.31 -3.15 14.03
N GLN A 116 6.01 -3.48 13.97
CA GLN A 116 5.45 -4.77 14.39
C GLN A 116 5.56 -5.85 13.30
N GLY A 117 6.04 -5.49 12.10
CA GLY A 117 6.17 -6.41 10.98
C GLY A 117 4.83 -6.95 10.50
N LEU A 118 3.75 -6.16 10.56
CA LEU A 118 2.41 -6.65 10.21
C LEU A 118 2.32 -7.17 8.77
N CYS A 119 3.07 -6.56 7.84
CA CYS A 119 3.15 -7.02 6.44
C CYS A 119 4.18 -8.15 6.21
N ARG A 120 4.90 -8.60 7.24
CA ARG A 120 5.96 -9.62 7.16
C ARG A 120 5.58 -10.91 7.89
N ARG A 121 4.29 -11.12 8.07
CA ARG A 121 3.70 -12.30 8.68
C ARG A 121 2.33 -12.56 8.07
N PRO A 122 1.87 -13.81 8.00
CA PRO A 122 0.61 -14.17 7.35
C PRO A 122 -0.63 -13.70 8.13
N GLU A 123 -0.50 -13.43 9.43
CA GLU A 123 -1.65 -13.07 10.27
C GLU A 123 -2.15 -11.65 9.97
N PHE A 124 -3.39 -11.58 9.48
CA PHE A 124 -4.11 -10.32 9.37
C PHE A 124 -4.36 -9.72 10.77
N SER A 125 -4.11 -8.41 10.90
CA SER A 125 -4.44 -7.64 12.10
C SER A 125 -5.65 -6.79 11.79
N GLU A 126 -6.67 -6.82 12.63
CA GLU A 126 -7.81 -5.87 12.54
C GLU A 126 -7.48 -4.53 13.21
N ARG A 127 -6.39 -4.46 13.98
CA ARG A 127 -6.00 -3.29 14.81
C ARG A 127 -4.77 -2.56 14.25
N PHE A 128 -4.61 -2.57 12.94
CA PHE A 128 -3.57 -1.78 12.29
C PHE A 128 -3.85 -0.29 12.43
N VAL A 129 -2.79 0.52 12.36
CA VAL A 129 -2.90 1.97 12.31
C VAL A 129 -3.36 2.38 10.92
N ALA A 130 -4.43 3.16 10.88
CA ALA A 130 -5.05 3.73 9.67
C ALA A 130 -5.12 5.26 9.78
N LEU A 131 -5.54 5.94 8.71
CA LEU A 131 -5.85 7.37 8.75
C LEU A 131 -7.23 7.60 9.34
N THR A 132 -7.40 8.76 9.98
CA THR A 132 -8.72 9.31 10.33
C THR A 132 -9.21 10.28 9.25
N ASP A 133 -10.51 10.55 9.22
CA ASP A 133 -11.14 11.53 8.33
C ASP A 133 -10.46 12.91 8.33
N ASP A 134 -10.07 13.42 9.49
CA ASP A 134 -9.39 14.71 9.60
C ASP A 134 -7.98 14.68 8.99
N ALA A 135 -7.26 13.56 9.10
CA ALA A 135 -5.99 13.38 8.41
C ALA A 135 -6.18 13.28 6.89
N ALA A 136 -7.23 12.59 6.42
CA ALA A 136 -7.58 12.56 5.00
C ALA A 136 -7.90 13.97 4.47
N ARG A 137 -8.70 14.75 5.19
CA ARG A 137 -9.00 16.16 4.85
C ARG A 137 -7.74 17.02 4.83
N TRP A 138 -6.85 16.84 5.80
CA TRP A 138 -5.56 17.54 5.84
C TRP A 138 -4.73 17.32 4.56
N CYS A 139 -4.77 16.11 3.99
CA CYS A 139 -4.09 15.75 2.74
C CYS A 139 -4.76 16.41 1.53
N VAL A 140 -6.10 16.43 1.48
CA VAL A 140 -6.87 17.08 0.42
C VAL A 140 -6.63 18.59 0.40
N ASP A 141 -6.69 19.25 1.57
CA ASP A 141 -6.50 20.70 1.69
C ASP A 141 -5.10 21.14 1.21
N ARG A 142 -4.10 20.26 1.35
CA ARG A 142 -2.73 20.47 0.86
C ARG A 142 -2.51 20.05 -0.59
N ARG A 143 -3.51 19.44 -1.22
CA ARG A 143 -3.48 18.98 -2.61
C ARG A 143 -2.32 18.00 -2.86
N LEU A 144 -2.17 17.02 -1.96
CA LEU A 144 -1.18 15.97 -2.12
C LEU A 144 -1.44 15.16 -3.40
N GLY A 145 -0.36 14.72 -4.05
CA GLY A 145 -0.45 13.90 -5.27
C GLY A 145 -0.81 12.44 -4.97
N MET A 146 -0.33 11.94 -3.83
CA MET A 146 -0.52 10.57 -3.35
C MET A 146 -0.37 10.51 -1.83
N VAL A 147 -1.07 9.57 -1.20
CA VAL A 147 -0.87 9.21 0.21
C VAL A 147 -0.64 7.71 0.28
N GLY A 148 0.39 7.28 0.99
CA GLY A 148 0.70 5.88 1.25
C GLY A 148 0.74 5.60 2.74
N ILE A 149 0.29 4.41 3.12
CA ILE A 149 0.39 3.87 4.47
C ILE A 149 1.13 2.52 4.42
N ASP A 150 1.52 2.02 5.58
CA ASP A 150 2.36 0.83 5.73
C ASP A 150 1.59 -0.43 6.18
N TYR A 151 0.32 -0.56 5.78
CA TYR A 151 -0.47 -1.79 5.88
C TYR A 151 -1.41 -1.96 4.68
N LEU A 152 -2.24 -3.01 4.68
CA LEU A 152 -3.10 -3.40 3.55
C LEU A 152 -4.21 -2.39 3.22
N SER A 153 -4.63 -1.54 4.16
CA SER A 153 -5.65 -0.52 3.96
C SER A 153 -5.23 0.79 4.61
N ILE A 154 -5.70 1.89 4.03
CA ILE A 154 -5.57 3.24 4.58
C ILE A 154 -6.67 3.60 5.57
N ASP A 155 -7.82 2.93 5.47
CA ASP A 155 -8.98 3.09 6.37
C ASP A 155 -9.04 1.95 7.41
N PRO A 156 -9.62 2.20 8.60
CA PRO A 156 -9.79 1.17 9.63
C PRO A 156 -10.63 -0.02 9.16
N TYR A 157 -10.31 -1.22 9.63
CA TYR A 157 -10.96 -2.48 9.19
C TYR A 157 -12.50 -2.46 9.25
N GLY A 158 -13.08 -1.86 10.29
CA GLY A 158 -14.53 -1.82 10.48
C GLY A 158 -15.26 -0.86 9.53
N ASP A 159 -14.59 0.19 9.09
CA ASP A 159 -15.21 1.25 8.26
C ASP A 159 -15.26 0.84 6.77
N CYS A 160 -14.46 -0.15 6.37
CA CYS A 160 -14.42 -0.68 5.01
C CYS A 160 -15.71 -1.39 4.56
N PHE A 161 -16.63 -1.68 5.48
CA PHE A 161 -17.87 -2.44 5.20
C PHE A 161 -19.15 -1.58 5.24
N ASP A 162 -19.05 -0.31 5.60
CA ASP A 162 -20.18 0.60 5.81
C ASP A 162 -20.38 1.63 4.68
N ALA A 163 -19.85 1.37 3.48
CA ALA A 163 -19.97 2.23 2.29
C ALA A 163 -21.15 1.87 1.37
#